data_AF-A0A3Q0IZA7-F1
#
_entry.id   AF-A0A3Q0IZA7-F1
#
_cell.length_a   1.000
_cell.length_b   1.000
_cell.length_c   1.000
_cell.angle_alpha   90.00
_cell.angle_beta   90.00
_cell.angle_gamma   90.00
#
_symmetry.space_group_name_H-M   'P 1'
#
loop_
_entity.id
_entity.type
_entity.pdbx_description
1 polymer ?
#
loop_
_entity_poly.entity_id
_entity_poly.type
_entity_poly.pdbx_seq_one_letter_code
_entity_poly.pdbx_strand_id
1 'polypeptide(L)'
;MPQTIMHSNLLPWSSALVDPSMSHACYPPRPMLPAAPDNSSHIHAPDLAIQGVQGFETTSIMPLTTRQMAAHIIDPCYQASTDVSRAFDPVKLPSIAASFERNPSHAARAAMYTRFTPYEWTQSNINYYNEADANRNLSEKIRSEAIRVMRETEERTAIGQRDSGRRLGERLTDITFWRNELSTELEKMLAEIALLQDTRRALEKAIRDCEPPLSVAQECLYHREARQGIDLVHDQAEQALLKEIETLRHCKEQLNAFYNRVVEQLRCCRSSQHEVEMDIKSKHSASQVDSLCYQMNNYSRGINYFAGIESVDPTLTIPESWADHSNRIIQRSSTERSKSSQLRSDSDNCINDCANRIWNAWNYSNSALARRTNEILEAKNKLQMHLHKVSIMKLFSS
;
A
#
# COMPACT_ATOMS: atom_id res chain seq x y z
N MET A 1 27.50 34.99 21.08
CA MET A 1 28.24 33.90 20.38
C MET A 1 28.21 32.66 21.26
N PRO A 2 28.22 31.45 20.68
CA PRO A 2 27.25 30.40 21.00
C PRO A 2 27.84 29.15 21.69
N GLN A 3 26.93 28.19 21.92
CA GLN A 3 27.08 26.72 21.94
C GLN A 3 27.18 25.98 23.29
N THR A 4 26.00 25.52 23.71
CA THR A 4 25.74 24.27 24.42
C THR A 4 25.76 23.09 23.43
N ILE A 5 26.42 21.98 23.76
CA ILE A 5 26.04 20.63 23.32
C ILE A 5 26.11 19.69 24.53
N MET A 6 24.97 19.03 24.79
CA MET A 6 24.79 18.04 25.85
C MET A 6 25.26 16.66 25.42
N HIS A 7 25.84 15.92 26.37
CA HIS A 7 25.96 14.46 26.38
C HIS A 7 24.72 13.84 27.05
N SER A 8 24.27 12.68 26.58
CA SER A 8 23.66 11.68 27.48
C SER A 8 23.66 10.26 26.88
N ASN A 9 24.30 9.36 27.63
CA ASN A 9 24.13 7.90 27.60
C ASN A 9 22.66 7.49 27.78
N LEU A 10 22.30 6.25 27.42
CA LEU A 10 21.74 5.25 28.34
C LEU A 10 21.50 3.88 27.65
N LEU A 11 21.62 2.84 28.47
CA LEU A 11 21.75 1.39 28.22
C LEU A 11 20.47 0.69 27.69
N PRO A 12 20.55 -0.62 27.39
CA PRO A 12 19.48 -1.52 27.84
C PRO A 12 19.94 -2.86 28.45
N TRP A 13 19.35 -3.20 29.61
CA TRP A 13 19.22 -4.54 30.22
C TRP A 13 17.72 -4.75 30.48
N SER A 14 17.03 -5.71 29.84
CA SER A 14 16.90 -7.16 30.10
C SER A 14 15.65 -7.53 30.92
N SER A 15 14.98 -8.64 30.49
CA SER A 15 14.02 -9.55 31.18
C SER A 15 12.57 -9.48 30.65
N ALA A 16 11.77 -10.55 30.46
CA ALA A 16 11.90 -12.01 30.25
C ALA A 16 10.46 -12.57 30.04
N LEU A 17 10.35 -13.82 29.53
CA LEU A 17 9.17 -14.71 29.35
C LEU A 17 8.34 -14.48 28.06
N VAL A 18 8.06 -15.46 27.17
CA VAL A 18 7.58 -16.86 27.32
C VAL A 18 7.98 -17.74 26.10
N ASP A 19 8.14 -19.07 26.32
CA ASP A 19 8.52 -20.18 25.41
C ASP A 19 7.61 -20.44 24.18
N PRO A 20 8.06 -21.26 23.18
CA PRO A 20 7.75 -22.70 23.20
C PRO A 20 8.89 -23.66 22.77
N SER A 21 9.04 -24.73 23.56
CA SER A 21 9.36 -26.14 23.25
C SER A 21 10.23 -26.52 22.03
N MET A 22 11.40 -27.11 22.33
CA MET A 22 12.00 -28.40 21.86
C MET A 22 11.72 -28.87 20.41
N SER A 23 12.66 -29.35 19.58
CA SER A 23 14.06 -29.79 19.78
C SER A 23 14.73 -30.12 18.41
N HIS A 24 15.95 -29.60 18.23
CA HIS A 24 17.18 -30.17 17.61
C HIS A 24 17.23 -30.89 16.23
N ALA A 25 18.09 -30.36 15.35
CA ALA A 25 19.35 -30.99 14.85
C ALA A 25 20.14 -29.96 14.01
N CYS A 26 21.08 -29.19 14.56
CA CYS A 26 22.54 -29.42 14.67
C CYS A 26 23.28 -29.81 13.36
N TYR A 27 24.05 -28.87 12.79
CA TYR A 27 25.23 -29.12 11.94
C TYR A 27 26.37 -28.14 12.35
N PRO A 28 27.66 -28.53 12.23
CA PRO A 28 28.79 -27.84 12.84
C PRO A 28 29.31 -26.62 12.03
N PRO A 29 30.14 -25.75 12.63
CA PRO A 29 30.65 -24.54 11.99
C PRO A 29 31.80 -24.82 11.01
N ARG A 30 31.83 -24.07 9.90
CA ARG A 30 32.83 -24.14 8.83
C ARG A 30 34.15 -23.44 9.24
N PRO A 31 35.34 -23.96 8.88
CA PRO A 31 36.61 -23.27 9.16
C PRO A 31 36.83 -22.07 8.23
N MET A 32 37.36 -20.98 8.78
CA MET A 32 37.91 -19.83 8.07
C MET A 32 39.24 -20.20 7.40
N LEU A 33 39.43 -19.85 6.13
CA LEU A 33 40.75 -19.86 5.46
C LEU A 33 41.14 -18.42 5.06
N PRO A 34 42.45 -18.10 5.07
CA PRO A 34 42.94 -16.73 5.08
C PRO A 34 43.00 -16.09 3.68
N ALA A 35 42.95 -14.77 3.68
CA ALA A 35 43.06 -13.91 2.51
C ALA A 35 44.35 -14.13 1.71
N ALA A 36 44.25 -14.07 0.38
CA ALA A 36 45.36 -13.94 -0.55
C ALA A 36 45.17 -12.66 -1.39
N PRO A 37 46.27 -11.99 -1.79
CA PRO A 37 46.30 -10.56 -2.02
C PRO A 37 45.86 -10.13 -3.42
N ASP A 38 45.47 -8.85 -3.49
CA ASP A 38 45.22 -8.08 -4.69
C ASP A 38 46.32 -8.26 -5.75
N ASN A 39 45.88 -8.52 -6.99
CA ASN A 39 46.64 -8.11 -8.15
C ASN A 39 45.66 -7.59 -9.20
N SER A 40 45.51 -6.26 -9.20
CA SER A 40 44.85 -5.50 -10.25
C SER A 40 45.70 -5.53 -11.52
N SER A 41 45.14 -6.02 -12.62
CA SER A 41 45.56 -5.58 -13.96
C SER A 41 44.37 -5.58 -14.90
N HIS A 42 43.99 -4.36 -15.30
CA HIS A 42 43.18 -4.05 -16.46
C HIS A 42 43.55 -4.92 -17.66
N ILE A 43 42.57 -5.55 -18.31
CA ILE A 43 42.75 -6.08 -19.67
C ILE A 43 41.60 -5.59 -20.53
N HIS A 44 41.97 -4.75 -21.48
CA HIS A 44 41.20 -4.33 -22.65
C HIS A 44 40.72 -5.55 -23.45
N ALA A 45 39.48 -5.50 -23.94
CA ALA A 45 38.99 -6.41 -24.96
C ALA A 45 39.80 -6.27 -26.27
N PRO A 46 40.15 -7.37 -26.95
CA PRO A 46 40.44 -7.33 -28.37
C PRO A 46 39.24 -7.88 -29.16
N ASP A 47 38.76 -7.06 -30.08
CA ASP A 47 38.16 -7.52 -31.34
C ASP A 47 39.13 -8.49 -32.01
N LEU A 48 38.68 -9.73 -32.27
CA LEU A 48 39.39 -10.65 -33.14
C LEU A 48 38.45 -11.18 -34.22
N ALA A 49 38.60 -10.57 -35.39
CA ALA A 49 38.18 -11.11 -36.67
C ALA A 49 38.75 -12.53 -36.84
N ILE A 50 37.87 -13.46 -37.21
CA ILE A 50 38.23 -14.86 -37.46
C ILE A 50 38.89 -14.92 -38.84
N GLN A 51 40.22 -14.87 -38.88
CA GLN A 51 41.01 -15.28 -40.03
C GLN A 51 41.52 -16.70 -39.79
N GLY A 52 41.13 -17.62 -40.67
CA GLY A 52 41.36 -19.05 -40.52
C GLY A 52 42.84 -19.42 -40.46
N VAL A 53 43.21 -20.16 -39.40
CA VAL A 53 44.44 -20.92 -39.32
C VAL A 53 44.04 -22.35 -38.95
N GLN A 54 44.35 -23.30 -39.84
CA GLN A 54 44.30 -24.72 -39.54
C GLN A 54 45.37 -25.01 -38.47
N GLY A 55 44.95 -25.15 -37.22
CA GLY A 55 45.77 -25.69 -36.13
C GLY A 55 44.94 -26.70 -35.37
N PHE A 56 45.43 -27.94 -35.26
CA PHE A 56 44.84 -28.91 -34.35
C PHE A 56 45.25 -28.54 -32.92
N GLU A 57 44.37 -27.85 -32.20
CA GLU A 57 44.53 -27.65 -30.76
C GLU A 57 44.00 -28.89 -30.03
N THR A 58 44.88 -29.57 -29.29
CA THR A 58 44.49 -30.73 -28.48
C THR A 58 43.82 -30.23 -27.21
N THR A 59 42.50 -30.08 -27.24
CA THR A 59 41.74 -29.69 -26.05
C THR A 59 41.78 -30.82 -25.03
N SER A 60 42.39 -30.56 -23.87
CA SER A 60 42.30 -31.46 -22.71
C SER A 60 40.85 -31.51 -22.23
N ILE A 61 40.24 -32.69 -22.32
CA ILE A 61 38.87 -32.92 -21.87
C ILE A 61 38.93 -33.15 -20.35
N MET A 62 38.55 -32.14 -19.56
CA MET A 62 38.25 -32.36 -18.15
C MET A 62 36.84 -32.96 -18.03
N PRO A 63 36.67 -34.10 -17.33
CA PRO A 63 35.33 -34.61 -17.06
C PRO A 63 34.59 -33.61 -16.16
N LEU A 64 33.41 -33.17 -16.61
CA LEU A 64 32.51 -32.37 -15.79
C LEU A 64 32.12 -33.16 -14.54
N THR A 65 32.26 -32.54 -13.37
CA THR A 65 31.72 -33.07 -12.11
C THR A 65 30.24 -33.39 -12.30
N THR A 66 29.86 -34.66 -12.13
CA THR A 66 28.47 -35.11 -12.18
C THR A 66 27.69 -34.44 -11.05
N ARG A 67 27.01 -33.33 -11.37
CA ARG A 67 25.96 -32.79 -10.50
C ARG A 67 24.71 -33.61 -10.78
N GLN A 68 24.22 -34.35 -9.78
CA GLN A 68 22.92 -35.02 -9.87
C GLN A 68 21.85 -33.94 -10.11
N MET A 69 21.38 -33.83 -11.34
CA MET A 69 20.19 -33.05 -11.68
C MET A 69 18.98 -33.92 -11.39
N ALA A 70 17.99 -33.36 -10.69
CA ALA A 70 16.72 -34.03 -10.44
C ALA A 70 16.07 -34.41 -11.78
N ALA A 71 15.65 -35.66 -11.90
CA ALA A 71 15.22 -36.31 -13.14
C ALA A 71 13.87 -35.82 -13.71
N HIS A 72 13.45 -34.59 -13.42
CA HIS A 72 12.25 -34.01 -13.98
C HIS A 72 12.65 -32.81 -14.82
N ILE A 73 12.19 -32.77 -16.07
CA ILE A 73 12.55 -31.84 -17.15
C ILE A 73 13.76 -32.31 -17.98
N ILE A 74 13.60 -33.46 -18.64
CA ILE A 74 14.25 -33.71 -19.93
C ILE A 74 13.12 -34.01 -20.91
N ASP A 75 13.03 -33.19 -21.96
CA ASP A 75 12.12 -33.38 -23.09
C ASP A 75 12.45 -34.72 -23.79
N PRO A 76 11.47 -35.59 -24.14
CA PRO A 76 11.76 -36.96 -24.61
C PRO A 76 12.56 -37.05 -25.91
N CYS A 77 12.82 -35.93 -26.58
CA CYS A 77 13.58 -35.86 -27.82
C CYS A 77 15.12 -35.89 -27.64
N TYR A 78 15.63 -35.78 -26.41
CA TYR A 78 17.05 -35.88 -26.07
C TYR A 78 17.37 -37.13 -25.24
N GLN A 79 16.90 -38.30 -25.68
CA GLN A 79 17.59 -39.54 -25.33
C GLN A 79 18.73 -39.73 -26.33
N ALA A 80 19.95 -39.37 -25.92
CA ALA A 80 21.13 -39.94 -26.56
C ALA A 80 20.98 -41.45 -26.43
N SER A 81 20.85 -42.15 -27.56
CA SER A 81 20.91 -43.60 -27.58
C SER A 81 22.17 -44.03 -26.82
N THR A 82 21.98 -44.89 -25.83
CA THR A 82 22.98 -45.41 -24.89
C THR A 82 24.04 -46.29 -25.55
N ASP A 83 24.43 -45.99 -26.79
CA ASP A 83 25.45 -46.71 -27.56
C ASP A 83 26.75 -45.89 -27.76
N VAL A 84 26.94 -44.80 -26.99
CA VAL A 84 28.22 -44.06 -26.96
C VAL A 84 29.13 -44.61 -25.84
N SER A 85 29.26 -45.93 -25.80
CA SER A 85 30.27 -46.63 -25.01
C SER A 85 30.84 -47.78 -25.81
N ARG A 86 31.24 -47.52 -27.07
CA ARG A 86 32.41 -48.22 -27.60
C ARG A 86 33.63 -47.61 -26.91
N ALA A 87 33.98 -48.17 -25.76
CA ALA A 87 35.34 -48.07 -25.27
C ALA A 87 36.26 -48.36 -26.45
N PHE A 88 37.23 -47.49 -26.71
CA PHE A 88 38.34 -47.84 -27.59
C PHE A 88 39.04 -49.01 -26.90
N ASP A 89 38.67 -50.24 -27.29
CA ASP A 89 39.37 -51.42 -26.84
C ASP A 89 40.84 -51.19 -27.16
N PRO A 90 41.75 -51.28 -26.17
CA PRO A 90 43.17 -51.08 -26.42
C PRO A 90 43.56 -52.03 -27.55
N VAL A 91 44.27 -51.51 -28.57
CA VAL A 91 44.71 -52.29 -29.72
C VAL A 91 45.45 -53.51 -29.21
N LYS A 92 44.78 -54.67 -29.18
CA LYS A 92 45.41 -55.95 -28.89
C LYS A 92 46.22 -56.30 -30.12
N LEU A 93 47.48 -55.87 -30.12
CA LEU A 93 48.48 -56.41 -31.03
C LEU A 93 48.46 -57.93 -30.83
N PRO A 94 48.23 -58.74 -31.88
CA PRO A 94 48.35 -60.17 -31.76
C PRO A 94 49.76 -60.47 -31.26
N SER A 95 49.90 -61.19 -30.14
CA SER A 95 51.21 -61.65 -29.69
C SER A 95 51.76 -62.61 -30.75
N ILE A 96 52.68 -62.12 -31.59
CA ILE A 96 53.33 -62.92 -32.64
C ILE A 96 54.31 -63.95 -32.02
N ALA A 97 54.57 -63.89 -30.71
CA ALA A 97 55.60 -64.70 -30.05
C ALA A 97 55.11 -65.68 -28.97
N ALA A 98 53.80 -65.76 -28.67
CA ALA A 98 53.29 -66.64 -27.60
C ALA A 98 52.43 -67.80 -28.12
N SER A 99 52.96 -68.62 -29.03
CA SER A 99 52.46 -69.98 -29.31
C SER A 99 53.37 -70.73 -30.28
N PHE A 100 54.59 -71.07 -29.83
CA PHE A 100 55.51 -71.92 -30.60
C PHE A 100 55.32 -73.42 -30.28
N GLU A 101 54.05 -73.88 -30.21
CA GLU A 101 53.70 -75.32 -30.13
C GLU A 101 52.50 -75.69 -31.03
N ARG A 102 52.35 -75.05 -32.20
CA ARG A 102 51.43 -75.51 -33.26
C ARG A 102 52.10 -75.54 -34.63
N ASN A 103 51.77 -76.58 -35.41
CA ASN A 103 52.25 -76.85 -36.76
C ASN A 103 52.24 -75.57 -37.65
N PRO A 104 53.36 -75.18 -38.30
CA PRO A 104 53.49 -73.95 -39.09
C PRO A 104 52.43 -73.81 -40.19
N SER A 105 52.02 -74.93 -40.79
CA SER A 105 50.98 -74.96 -41.82
C SER A 105 49.58 -74.64 -41.27
N HIS A 106 49.31 -75.01 -40.01
CA HIS A 106 48.05 -74.73 -39.33
C HIS A 106 47.99 -73.28 -38.84
N ALA A 107 49.13 -72.70 -38.45
CA ALA A 107 49.25 -71.28 -38.10
C ALA A 107 49.11 -70.38 -39.35
N ALA A 108 49.73 -70.75 -40.47
CA ALA A 108 49.60 -70.03 -41.74
C ALA A 108 48.18 -70.11 -42.32
N ARG A 109 47.53 -71.28 -42.23
CA ARG A 109 46.15 -71.48 -42.69
C ARG A 109 45.15 -70.75 -41.76
N ALA A 110 45.36 -70.76 -40.44
CA ALA A 110 44.58 -69.93 -39.52
C ALA A 110 44.76 -68.43 -39.78
N ALA A 111 45.99 -67.97 -40.03
CA ALA A 111 46.29 -66.58 -40.35
C ALA A 111 45.60 -66.07 -41.64
N MET A 112 45.40 -66.94 -42.64
CA MET A 112 44.67 -66.60 -43.86
C MET A 112 43.15 -66.40 -43.63
N TYR A 113 42.57 -67.08 -42.63
CA TYR A 113 41.14 -66.94 -42.28
C TYR A 113 40.89 -65.91 -41.17
N THR A 114 41.93 -65.37 -40.51
CA THR A 114 41.83 -64.35 -39.45
C THR A 114 42.37 -62.99 -39.86
N ARG A 115 42.83 -62.82 -41.11
CA ARG A 115 43.40 -61.56 -41.62
C ARG A 115 42.52 -60.99 -42.72
N PHE A 116 42.31 -59.69 -42.66
CA PHE A 116 41.53 -58.97 -43.66
C PHE A 116 42.28 -58.88 -44.99
N THR A 117 41.53 -58.98 -46.09
CA THR A 117 42.03 -58.72 -47.43
C THR A 117 42.28 -57.22 -47.63
N PRO A 118 43.17 -56.81 -48.56
CA PRO A 118 43.36 -55.40 -48.91
C PRO A 118 42.06 -54.71 -49.35
N TYR A 119 41.13 -55.44 -49.95
CA TYR A 119 39.81 -54.94 -50.31
C TYR A 119 38.96 -54.64 -49.07
N GLU A 120 38.88 -55.57 -48.10
CA GLU A 120 38.17 -55.34 -46.82
C GLU A 120 38.79 -54.21 -46.01
N TRP A 121 40.12 -54.09 -46.00
CA TRP A 121 40.83 -52.95 -45.38
C TRP A 121 40.48 -51.63 -46.08
N THR A 122 40.45 -51.60 -47.41
CA THR A 122 40.08 -50.42 -48.19
C THR A 122 38.63 -50.02 -47.94
N GLN A 123 37.71 -50.99 -47.91
CA GLN A 123 36.31 -50.74 -47.59
C GLN A 123 36.13 -50.24 -46.15
N SER A 124 36.87 -50.81 -45.19
CA SER A 124 36.86 -50.33 -43.81
C SER A 124 37.32 -48.88 -43.71
N ASN A 125 38.39 -48.50 -44.42
CA ASN A 125 38.88 -47.12 -44.42
C ASN A 125 37.90 -46.15 -45.09
N ILE A 126 37.25 -46.55 -46.18
CA ILE A 126 36.19 -45.76 -46.82
C ILE A 126 35.02 -45.58 -45.85
N ASN A 127 34.61 -46.64 -45.14
CA ASN A 127 33.55 -46.56 -44.13
C ASN A 127 33.94 -45.62 -42.98
N TYR A 128 35.16 -45.73 -42.44
CA TYR A 128 35.64 -44.81 -41.40
C TYR A 128 35.71 -43.36 -41.89
N TYR A 129 36.12 -43.12 -43.13
CA TYR A 129 36.11 -41.79 -43.71
C TYR A 129 34.68 -41.22 -43.84
N ASN A 130 33.75 -42.02 -44.35
CA ASN A 130 32.35 -41.62 -44.50
C ASN A 130 31.69 -41.36 -43.13
N GLU A 131 31.99 -42.19 -42.13
CA GLU A 131 31.52 -41.99 -40.75
C GLU A 131 32.12 -40.72 -40.13
N ALA A 132 33.42 -40.48 -40.33
CA ALA A 132 34.09 -39.26 -39.87
C ALA A 132 33.50 -38.00 -40.54
N ASP A 133 33.25 -38.04 -41.86
CA ASP A 133 32.64 -36.92 -42.58
C ASP A 133 31.19 -36.68 -42.14
N ALA A 134 30.39 -37.74 -41.95
CA ALA A 134 29.04 -37.64 -41.41
C ALA A 134 29.04 -37.03 -40.00
N ASN A 135 29.95 -37.46 -39.12
CA ASN A 135 30.12 -36.90 -37.78
C ASN A 135 30.58 -35.44 -37.80
N ARG A 136 31.48 -35.08 -38.73
CA ARG A 136 31.92 -33.69 -38.96
C ARG A 136 30.73 -32.81 -39.36
N ASN A 137 29.95 -33.26 -40.35
CA ASN A 137 28.77 -32.54 -40.85
C ASN A 137 27.70 -32.40 -39.76
N LEU A 138 27.45 -33.46 -38.96
CA LEU A 138 26.53 -33.39 -37.82
C LEU A 138 27.02 -32.40 -36.75
N SER A 139 28.30 -32.42 -36.42
CA SER A 139 28.91 -31.50 -35.45
C SER A 139 28.84 -30.05 -35.92
N GLU A 140 29.09 -29.80 -37.21
CA GLU A 140 28.92 -28.48 -37.82
C GLU A 140 27.47 -28.00 -37.73
N LYS A 141 26.50 -28.88 -38.01
CA LYS A 141 25.07 -28.58 -37.89
C LYS A 141 24.65 -28.29 -36.45
N ILE A 142 25.10 -29.08 -35.48
CA ILE A 142 24.82 -28.84 -34.06
C ILE A 142 25.40 -27.49 -33.62
N ARG A 143 26.64 -27.17 -34.05
CA ARG A 143 27.26 -25.88 -33.74
C ARG A 143 26.50 -24.71 -34.38
N SER A 144 26.04 -24.84 -35.62
CA SER A 144 25.23 -23.81 -36.27
C SER A 144 23.88 -23.62 -35.58
N GLU A 145 23.22 -24.72 -35.19
CA GLU A 145 21.96 -24.66 -34.44
C GLU A 145 22.15 -24.06 -33.05
N ALA A 146 23.22 -24.41 -32.33
CA ALA A 146 23.53 -23.83 -31.03
C ALA A 146 23.72 -22.30 -31.13
N ILE A 147 24.45 -21.82 -32.14
CA ILE A 147 24.62 -20.37 -32.39
C ILE A 147 23.27 -19.72 -32.73
N ARG A 148 22.44 -20.36 -33.55
CA ARG A 148 21.12 -19.85 -33.91
C ARG A 148 20.23 -19.70 -32.67
N VAL A 149 20.14 -20.75 -31.85
CA VAL A 149 19.35 -20.75 -30.61
C VAL A 149 19.87 -19.69 -29.65
N MET A 150 21.18 -19.57 -29.45
CA MET A 150 21.77 -18.52 -28.62
C MET A 150 21.31 -17.12 -29.05
N ARG A 151 21.44 -16.79 -30.34
CA ARG A 151 21.03 -15.49 -30.88
C ARG A 151 19.52 -15.25 -30.73
N GLU A 152 18.71 -16.25 -31.06
CA GLU A 152 17.26 -16.15 -30.92
C GLU A 152 16.84 -15.93 -29.46
N THR A 153 17.49 -16.64 -28.53
CA THR A 153 17.24 -16.46 -27.09
C THR A 153 17.71 -15.10 -26.58
N GLU A 154 18.85 -14.59 -27.04
CA GLU A 154 19.37 -13.28 -26.68
C GLU A 154 18.43 -12.17 -27.17
N GLU A 155 18.00 -12.23 -28.43
CA GLU A 155 17.05 -11.26 -29.01
C GLU A 155 15.71 -11.28 -28.28
N ARG A 156 15.13 -12.47 -28.05
CA ARG A 156 13.88 -12.62 -27.29
C ARG A 156 14.01 -12.08 -25.87
N THR A 157 15.16 -12.32 -25.22
CA THR A 157 15.43 -11.81 -23.86
C THR A 157 15.52 -10.30 -23.86
N ALA A 158 16.26 -9.71 -24.80
CA ALA A 158 16.40 -8.25 -24.92
C ALA A 158 15.05 -7.56 -25.16
N ILE A 159 14.22 -8.12 -26.05
CA ILE A 159 12.86 -7.61 -26.31
C ILE A 159 12.00 -7.72 -25.04
N GLY A 160 12.02 -8.88 -24.36
CA GLY A 160 11.26 -9.10 -23.14
C GLY A 160 11.66 -8.16 -22.00
N GLN A 161 12.96 -7.90 -21.83
CA GLN A 161 13.48 -6.93 -20.86
C GLN A 161 13.04 -5.51 -21.18
N ARG A 162 13.09 -5.11 -22.46
CA ARG A 162 12.65 -3.78 -22.91
C ARG A 162 11.15 -3.58 -22.66
N ASP A 163 10.32 -4.56 -23.01
CA ASP A 163 8.87 -4.48 -22.78
C ASP A 163 8.54 -4.45 -21.28
N SER A 164 9.21 -5.28 -20.48
CA SER A 164 9.05 -5.29 -19.02
C SER A 164 9.43 -3.94 -18.41
N GLY A 165 10.55 -3.35 -18.84
CA GLY A 165 10.97 -2.01 -18.40
C GLY A 165 9.97 -0.93 -18.78
N ARG A 166 9.45 -0.95 -20.01
CA ARG A 166 8.40 -0.03 -20.47
C ARG A 166 7.14 -0.14 -19.59
N ARG A 167 6.64 -1.35 -19.36
CA ARG A 167 5.44 -1.62 -18.54
C ARG A 167 5.61 -1.21 -17.08
N LEU A 168 6.79 -1.41 -16.51
CA LEU A 168 7.12 -0.92 -15.17
C LEU A 168 7.12 0.61 -15.11
N GLY A 169 7.64 1.28 -16.13
CA GLY A 169 7.60 2.75 -16.23
C GLY A 169 6.17 3.29 -16.34
N GLU A 170 5.31 2.66 -17.14
CA GLU A 170 3.88 2.99 -17.24
C GLU A 170 3.19 2.83 -15.88
N ARG A 171 3.37 1.68 -15.22
CA ARG A 171 2.80 1.42 -13.89
C ARG A 171 3.28 2.42 -12.83
N LEU A 172 4.56 2.82 -12.86
CA LEU A 172 5.09 3.83 -11.94
C LEU A 172 4.42 5.20 -12.16
N THR A 173 4.13 5.55 -13.42
CA THR A 173 3.40 6.77 -13.77
C THR A 173 1.97 6.72 -13.22
N ASP A 174 1.26 5.61 -13.41
CA ASP A 174 -0.11 5.42 -12.93
C ASP A 174 -0.20 5.45 -11.40
N ILE A 175 0.71 4.77 -10.70
CA ILE A 175 0.75 4.79 -9.23
C ILE A 175 1.04 6.19 -8.71
N THR A 176 1.94 6.91 -9.37
CA THR A 176 2.26 8.30 -8.99
C THR A 176 1.05 9.21 -9.20
N PHE A 177 0.35 9.07 -10.32
CA PHE A 177 -0.90 9.78 -10.59
C PHE A 177 -1.92 9.54 -9.48
N TRP A 178 -2.27 8.28 -9.19
CA TRP A 178 -3.28 7.97 -8.17
C TRP A 178 -2.86 8.41 -6.77
N ARG A 179 -1.58 8.27 -6.41
CA ARG A 179 -1.06 8.78 -5.13
C ARG A 179 -1.25 10.29 -5.00
N ASN A 180 -1.01 11.04 -6.07
CA ASN A 180 -1.18 12.50 -6.06
C ASN A 180 -2.66 12.91 -6.00
N GLU A 181 -3.54 12.21 -6.72
CA GLU A 181 -4.98 12.41 -6.65
C GLU A 181 -5.52 12.15 -5.23
N LEU A 182 -5.12 11.04 -4.61
CA LEU A 182 -5.49 10.71 -3.23
C LEU A 182 -4.95 11.73 -2.24
N SER A 183 -3.71 12.19 -2.42
CA SER A 183 -3.11 13.22 -1.55
C SER A 183 -3.88 14.54 -1.63
N THR A 184 -4.25 14.95 -2.85
CA THR A 184 -5.07 16.14 -3.09
C THR A 184 -6.46 15.99 -2.45
N GLU A 185 -7.07 14.80 -2.55
CA GLU A 185 -8.36 14.53 -1.92
C GLU A 185 -8.27 14.50 -0.39
N LEU A 186 -7.17 13.99 0.18
CA LEU A 186 -6.90 14.03 1.62
C LEU A 186 -6.84 15.46 2.13
N GLU A 187 -6.12 16.36 1.45
CA GLU A 187 -6.05 17.78 1.81
C GLU A 187 -7.45 18.42 1.83
N LYS A 188 -8.28 18.14 0.81
CA LYS A 188 -9.68 18.62 0.76
C LYS A 188 -10.52 18.07 1.91
N MET A 189 -10.35 16.80 2.26
CA MET A 189 -11.06 16.16 3.39
C MET A 189 -10.64 16.78 4.72
N LEU A 190 -9.35 17.00 4.94
CA LEU A 190 -8.84 17.64 6.16
C LEU A 190 -9.36 19.08 6.31
N ALA A 191 -9.38 19.85 5.21
CA ALA A 191 -9.94 21.20 5.21
C ALA A 191 -11.44 21.20 5.56
N GLU A 192 -12.23 20.30 4.97
CA GLU A 192 -13.66 20.21 5.26
C GLU A 192 -13.93 19.73 6.70
N ILE A 193 -13.14 18.80 7.24
CA ILE A 193 -13.22 18.38 8.65
C ILE A 193 -12.96 19.57 9.58
N ALA A 194 -11.98 20.43 9.27
CA ALA A 194 -11.70 21.62 10.08
C ALA A 194 -12.89 22.58 10.08
N LEU A 195 -13.48 22.86 8.91
CA LEU A 195 -14.67 23.69 8.79
C LEU A 195 -15.87 23.11 9.56
N LEU A 196 -16.09 21.79 9.47
CA LEU A 196 -17.17 21.13 10.19
C LEU A 196 -16.96 21.16 11.72
N GLN A 197 -15.70 21.13 12.18
CA GLN A 197 -15.36 21.35 13.59
C GLN A 197 -15.65 22.77 14.06
N ASP A 198 -15.46 23.79 13.21
CA ASP A 198 -15.87 25.17 13.52
C ASP A 198 -17.39 25.25 13.69
N THR A 199 -18.17 24.66 12.79
CA THR A 199 -19.64 24.60 12.90
C THR A 199 -20.07 23.89 14.18
N ARG A 200 -19.42 22.78 14.55
CA ARG A 200 -19.68 22.10 15.84
C ARG A 200 -19.49 23.06 17.02
N ARG A 201 -18.38 23.81 17.04
CA ARG A 201 -18.08 24.78 18.11
C ARG A 201 -19.09 25.93 18.13
N ALA A 202 -19.54 26.40 16.96
CA ALA A 202 -20.57 27.43 16.84
C ALA A 202 -21.92 26.95 17.41
N LEU A 203 -22.35 25.73 17.09
CA LEU A 203 -23.56 25.12 17.66
C LEU A 203 -23.46 24.95 19.19
N GLU A 204 -22.33 24.43 19.69
CA GLU A 204 -22.10 24.32 21.15
C GLU A 204 -22.19 25.67 21.85
N LYS A 205 -21.63 26.71 21.24
CA LYS A 205 -21.72 28.07 21.77
C LYS A 205 -23.17 28.56 21.76
N ALA A 206 -23.89 28.42 20.65
CA ALA A 206 -25.29 28.83 20.54
C ALA A 206 -26.19 28.13 21.58
N ILE A 207 -25.97 26.83 21.83
CA ILE A 207 -26.67 26.07 22.86
C ILE A 207 -26.41 26.64 24.26
N ARG A 208 -25.15 26.97 24.58
CA ARG A 208 -24.80 27.59 25.88
C ARG A 208 -25.38 28.99 26.03
N ASP A 209 -25.37 29.78 24.95
CA ASP A 209 -25.88 31.16 24.95
C ASP A 209 -27.40 31.22 25.16
N CYS A 210 -28.13 30.12 24.95
CA CYS A 210 -29.56 30.02 25.28
C CYS A 210 -29.83 29.87 26.79
N GLU A 211 -28.85 29.48 27.61
CA GLU A 211 -29.07 29.18 29.03
C GLU A 211 -29.33 30.44 29.88
N PRO A 212 -28.53 31.53 29.78
CA PRO A 212 -28.78 32.74 30.55
C PRO A 212 -30.18 33.36 30.32
N PRO A 213 -30.66 33.59 29.09
CA PRO A 213 -31.99 34.17 28.89
C PRO A 213 -33.10 33.23 29.39
N LEU A 214 -32.91 31.91 29.30
CA LEU A 214 -33.87 30.95 29.85
C LEU A 214 -33.98 31.05 31.37
N SER A 215 -32.85 31.16 32.08
CA SER A 215 -32.82 31.34 33.53
C SER A 215 -33.51 32.65 33.94
N VAL A 216 -33.23 33.75 33.23
CA VAL A 216 -33.85 35.05 33.52
C VAL A 216 -35.37 35.01 33.32
N ALA A 217 -35.84 34.43 32.22
CA ALA A 217 -37.28 34.31 31.96
C ALA A 217 -37.99 33.45 33.02
N GLN A 218 -37.35 32.38 33.49
CA GLN A 218 -37.85 31.53 34.57
C GLN A 218 -37.89 32.25 35.92
N GLU A 219 -36.85 33.01 36.26
CA GLU A 219 -36.80 33.79 37.50
C GLU A 219 -37.85 34.91 37.51
N CYS A 220 -38.04 35.59 36.38
CA CYS A 220 -39.13 36.55 36.19
C CYS A 220 -40.50 35.93 36.43
N LEU A 221 -40.73 34.70 35.94
CA LEU A 221 -41.98 33.99 36.15
C LEU A 221 -42.15 33.58 37.64
N TYR A 222 -41.09 33.06 38.26
CA TYR A 222 -41.07 32.69 39.67
C TYR A 222 -41.44 33.87 40.59
N HIS A 223 -40.87 35.06 40.35
CA HIS A 223 -41.23 36.25 41.13
C HIS A 223 -42.68 36.71 40.93
N ARG A 224 -43.27 36.42 39.77
CA ARG A 224 -44.68 36.73 39.50
C ARG A 224 -45.61 35.73 40.18
N GLU A 225 -45.26 34.46 40.22
CA GLU A 225 -45.99 33.43 40.97
C GLU A 225 -45.97 33.67 42.50
N ALA A 226 -44.93 34.33 43.01
CA ALA A 226 -44.81 34.71 44.41
C ALA A 226 -45.73 35.88 44.86
N ARG A 227 -46.46 36.53 43.94
CA ARG A 227 -47.40 37.61 44.28
C ARG A 227 -48.58 37.06 45.08
N GLN A 228 -49.14 37.88 45.97
CA GLN A 228 -50.20 37.47 46.90
C GLN A 228 -51.54 38.15 46.60
N GLY A 229 -52.62 37.44 46.87
CA GLY A 229 -53.98 37.97 46.78
C GLY A 229 -54.34 38.41 45.36
N ILE A 230 -54.90 39.62 45.24
CA ILE A 230 -55.40 40.16 43.97
C ILE A 230 -54.28 40.53 42.97
N ASP A 231 -53.02 40.61 43.43
CA ASP A 231 -51.87 40.93 42.57
C ASP A 231 -51.33 39.70 41.81
N LEU A 232 -51.76 38.49 42.18
CA LEU A 232 -51.50 37.26 41.43
C LEU A 232 -52.49 37.16 40.26
N VAL A 233 -52.08 37.69 39.10
CA VAL A 233 -52.95 37.84 37.92
C VAL A 233 -52.32 37.22 36.68
N HIS A 234 -53.13 36.48 35.94
CA HIS A 234 -52.83 36.00 34.58
C HIS A 234 -52.93 37.14 33.58
N ASP A 235 -51.82 37.87 33.42
CA ASP A 235 -51.70 39.02 32.53
C ASP A 235 -50.86 38.71 31.28
N GLN A 236 -50.77 39.69 30.39
CA GLN A 236 -50.00 39.56 29.15
C GLN A 236 -48.50 39.31 29.38
N ALA A 237 -47.94 39.79 30.50
CA ALA A 237 -46.53 39.61 30.80
C ALA A 237 -46.23 38.18 31.23
N GLU A 238 -47.12 37.54 32.00
CA GLU A 238 -47.03 36.11 32.30
C GLU A 238 -47.08 35.26 31.02
N GLN A 239 -48.07 35.50 30.15
CA GLN A 239 -48.20 34.78 28.87
C GLN A 239 -46.97 34.97 27.97
N ALA A 240 -46.43 36.18 27.91
CA ALA A 240 -45.24 36.48 27.12
C ALA A 240 -43.99 35.77 27.64
N LEU A 241 -43.79 35.71 28.97
CA LEU A 241 -42.68 34.99 29.60
C LEU A 241 -42.78 33.47 29.37
N LEU A 242 -43.98 32.89 29.51
CA LEU A 242 -44.20 31.48 29.20
C LEU A 242 -43.85 31.16 27.73
N LYS A 243 -44.25 32.05 26.80
CA LYS A 243 -43.94 31.88 25.38
C LYS A 243 -42.45 32.02 25.08
N GLU A 244 -41.76 32.92 25.77
CA GLU A 244 -40.31 33.08 25.66
C GLU A 244 -39.57 31.81 26.13
N ILE A 245 -39.94 31.25 27.29
CA ILE A 245 -39.39 30.00 27.81
C ILE A 245 -39.60 28.84 26.82
N GLU A 246 -40.83 28.70 26.28
CA GLU A 246 -41.15 27.69 25.27
C GLU A 246 -40.27 27.84 24.03
N THR A 247 -40.12 29.07 23.53
CA THR A 247 -39.30 29.37 22.35
C THR A 247 -37.84 29.04 22.58
N LEU A 248 -37.27 29.43 23.72
CA LEU A 248 -35.89 29.13 24.11
C LEU A 248 -35.62 27.63 24.21
N ARG A 249 -36.52 26.87 24.85
CA ARG A 249 -36.40 25.40 24.95
C ARG A 249 -36.42 24.75 23.57
N HIS A 250 -37.34 25.16 22.72
CA HIS A 250 -37.46 24.62 21.37
C HIS A 250 -36.24 24.97 20.50
N CYS A 251 -35.73 26.21 20.57
CA CYS A 251 -34.49 26.58 19.89
C CYS A 251 -33.30 25.74 20.39
N LYS A 252 -33.17 25.54 21.71
CA LYS A 252 -32.13 24.69 22.29
C LYS A 252 -32.23 23.25 21.80
N GLU A 253 -33.42 22.67 21.72
CA GLU A 253 -33.64 21.33 21.16
C GLU A 253 -33.24 21.23 19.68
N GLN A 254 -33.63 22.20 18.86
CA GLN A 254 -33.25 22.24 17.45
C GLN A 254 -31.72 22.32 17.27
N LEU A 255 -31.06 23.21 18.01
CA LEU A 255 -29.60 23.36 17.97
C LEU A 255 -28.89 22.06 18.41
N ASN A 256 -29.41 21.37 19.43
CA ASN A 256 -28.88 20.05 19.84
C ASN A 256 -29.06 18.98 18.76
N ALA A 257 -30.19 18.98 18.04
CA ALA A 257 -30.40 18.05 16.93
C ALA A 257 -29.37 18.25 15.80
N PHE A 258 -29.09 19.50 15.42
CA PHE A 258 -28.03 19.82 14.46
C PHE A 258 -26.64 19.48 14.99
N TYR A 259 -26.37 19.75 16.27
CA TYR A 259 -25.10 19.38 16.91
C TYR A 259 -24.82 17.88 16.78
N ASN A 260 -25.79 17.04 17.11
CA ASN A 260 -25.65 15.59 17.01
C ASN A 260 -25.43 15.13 15.55
N ARG A 261 -26.13 15.74 14.59
CA ARG A 261 -25.92 15.47 13.15
C ARG A 261 -24.49 15.83 12.71
N VAL A 262 -23.96 16.97 13.18
CA VAL A 262 -22.59 17.41 12.88
C VAL A 262 -21.55 16.47 13.50
N VAL A 263 -21.77 16.01 14.74
CA VAL A 263 -20.89 15.04 15.40
C VAL A 263 -20.86 13.70 14.63
N GLU A 264 -22.01 13.21 14.18
CA GLU A 264 -22.05 11.99 13.37
C GLU A 264 -21.39 12.19 12.00
N GLN A 265 -21.61 13.33 11.34
CA GLN A 265 -20.95 13.63 10.08
C GLN A 265 -19.42 13.72 10.23
N LEU A 266 -18.91 14.27 11.34
CA LEU A 266 -17.47 14.25 11.67
C LEU A 266 -16.92 12.82 11.78
N ARG A 267 -17.72 11.88 12.31
CA ARG A 267 -17.34 10.45 12.38
C ARG A 267 -17.25 9.84 10.98
N CYS A 268 -18.22 10.13 10.12
CA CYS A 268 -18.22 9.69 8.72
C CYS A 268 -17.03 10.26 7.93
N CYS A 269 -16.75 11.55 8.05
CA CYS A 269 -15.60 12.20 7.42
C CYS A 269 -14.28 11.60 7.90
N ARG A 270 -14.11 11.33 9.21
CA ARG A 270 -12.92 10.65 9.75
C ARG A 270 -12.75 9.23 9.23
N SER A 271 -13.84 8.48 9.09
CA SER A 271 -13.80 7.14 8.47
C SER A 271 -13.34 7.23 7.02
N SER A 272 -13.86 8.20 6.25
CA SER A 272 -13.44 8.41 4.86
C SER A 272 -11.99 8.89 4.76
N GLN A 273 -11.54 9.76 5.65
CA GLN A 273 -10.15 10.19 5.74
C GLN A 273 -9.21 8.99 5.93
N HIS A 274 -9.54 8.10 6.87
CA HIS A 274 -8.74 6.91 7.13
C HIS A 274 -8.59 6.02 5.89
N GLU A 275 -9.65 5.83 5.11
CA GLU A 275 -9.60 5.05 3.88
C GLU A 275 -8.67 5.67 2.83
N VAL A 276 -8.72 6.99 2.67
CA VAL A 276 -7.80 7.73 1.78
C VAL A 276 -6.35 7.55 2.25
N GLU A 277 -6.08 7.68 3.54
CA GLU A 277 -4.73 7.51 4.12
C GLU A 277 -4.20 6.08 3.92
N MET A 278 -5.05 5.07 4.10
CA MET A 278 -4.66 3.67 3.88
C MET A 278 -4.33 3.40 2.42
N ASP A 279 -5.11 3.94 1.49
CA ASP A 279 -4.81 3.76 0.08
C ASP A 279 -3.52 4.50 -0.33
N ILE A 280 -3.30 5.73 0.16
CA ILE A 280 -2.01 6.44 -0.04
C ILE A 280 -0.84 5.60 0.44
N LYS A 281 -0.93 5.00 1.63
CA LYS A 281 0.12 4.13 2.19
C LYS A 281 0.36 2.91 1.29
N SER A 282 -0.71 2.30 0.80
CA SER A 282 -0.66 1.19 -0.16
C SER A 282 0.05 1.59 -1.46
N LYS A 283 -0.35 2.72 -2.06
CA LYS A 283 0.29 3.28 -3.26
C LYS A 283 1.76 3.60 -3.05
N HIS A 284 2.12 4.12 -1.87
CA HIS A 284 3.50 4.42 -1.53
C HIS A 284 4.35 3.15 -1.46
N SER A 285 3.87 2.09 -0.79
CA SER A 285 4.56 0.80 -0.74
C SER A 285 4.73 0.18 -2.13
N ALA A 286 3.67 0.19 -2.95
CA ALA A 286 3.72 -0.31 -4.31
C ALA A 286 4.73 0.47 -5.18
N SER A 287 4.72 1.80 -5.07
CA SER A 287 5.67 2.68 -5.77
C SER A 287 7.12 2.37 -5.42
N GLN A 288 7.43 2.05 -4.16
CA GLN A 288 8.80 1.68 -3.75
C GLN A 288 9.25 0.36 -4.39
N VAL A 289 8.38 -0.66 -4.36
CA VAL A 289 8.65 -1.96 -5.00
C VAL A 289 8.87 -1.77 -6.49
N ASP A 290 7.98 -1.05 -7.17
CA ASP A 290 8.05 -0.86 -8.61
C ASP A 290 9.25 -0.01 -9.02
N SER A 291 9.63 0.99 -8.21
CA SER A 291 10.84 1.79 -8.42
C SER A 291 12.10 0.94 -8.31
N LEU A 292 12.15 0.03 -7.33
CA LEU A 292 13.26 -0.92 -7.19
C LEU A 292 13.31 -1.86 -8.41
N CYS A 293 12.17 -2.43 -8.81
CA CYS A 293 12.08 -3.30 -9.98
C CYS A 293 12.51 -2.61 -11.26
N TYR A 294 12.13 -1.35 -11.46
CA TYR A 294 12.50 -0.55 -12.62
C TYR A 294 14.02 -0.27 -12.69
N GLN A 295 14.72 -0.25 -11.55
CA GLN A 295 16.17 -0.05 -11.48
C GLN A 295 16.98 -1.34 -11.66
N MET A 296 16.34 -2.52 -11.63
CA MET A 296 17.04 -3.79 -11.80
C MET A 296 17.57 -3.96 -13.23
N ASN A 297 18.76 -4.56 -13.34
CA ASN A 297 19.43 -4.88 -14.60
C ASN A 297 20.16 -6.22 -14.47
N ASN A 298 20.80 -6.69 -15.55
CA ASN A 298 21.46 -8.01 -15.60
C ASN A 298 22.60 -8.21 -14.59
N TYR A 299 23.12 -7.12 -14.01
CA TYR A 299 24.18 -7.14 -13.00
C TYR A 299 23.64 -6.98 -11.57
N SER A 300 22.31 -6.86 -11.41
CA SER A 300 21.69 -6.78 -10.09
C SER A 300 21.91 -8.06 -9.29
N ARG A 301 22.11 -7.93 -7.98
CA ARG A 301 22.25 -9.08 -7.08
C ARG A 301 20.91 -9.78 -6.91
N GLY A 302 20.94 -11.10 -6.68
CA GLY A 302 19.74 -11.88 -6.39
C GLY A 302 18.94 -12.34 -7.62
N ILE A 303 19.47 -12.17 -8.83
CA ILE A 303 18.90 -12.75 -10.05
C ILE A 303 19.07 -14.27 -9.97
N ASN A 304 17.96 -14.99 -9.82
CA ASN A 304 17.89 -16.44 -9.79
C ASN A 304 16.57 -16.90 -10.41
N TYR A 305 16.52 -18.17 -10.81
CA TYR A 305 15.25 -18.81 -11.15
C TYR A 305 14.51 -19.17 -9.85
N PHE A 306 13.27 -18.70 -9.73
CA PHE A 306 12.38 -19.06 -8.63
C PHE A 306 11.20 -19.83 -9.21
N ALA A 307 11.00 -21.06 -8.75
CA ALA A 307 9.90 -21.92 -9.20
C ALA A 307 8.54 -21.38 -8.71
N GLY A 308 7.48 -21.57 -9.50
CA GLY A 308 6.11 -21.18 -9.13
C GLY A 308 5.72 -19.74 -9.47
N ILE A 309 6.63 -18.93 -10.03
CA ILE A 309 6.30 -17.59 -10.56
C ILE A 309 5.33 -17.70 -11.76
N GLU A 310 5.34 -18.82 -12.48
CA GLU A 310 4.41 -19.06 -13.59
C GLU A 310 2.95 -19.27 -13.16
N SER A 311 2.70 -19.50 -11.86
CA SER A 311 1.34 -19.60 -11.33
C SER A 311 0.78 -18.20 -11.06
N VAL A 312 -0.01 -17.68 -11.99
CA VAL A 312 -0.77 -16.45 -11.77
C VAL A 312 -1.99 -16.79 -10.91
N ASP A 313 -1.98 -16.30 -9.67
CA ASP A 313 -3.13 -16.42 -8.77
C ASP A 313 -4.27 -15.49 -9.25
N PRO A 314 -5.46 -16.02 -9.61
CA PRO A 314 -6.59 -15.22 -10.06
C PRO A 314 -7.14 -14.25 -8.99
N THR A 315 -6.75 -14.39 -7.73
CA THR A 315 -7.17 -13.51 -6.63
C THR A 315 -6.35 -12.22 -6.54
N LEU A 316 -5.31 -12.06 -7.36
CA LEU A 316 -4.47 -10.88 -7.37
C LEU A 316 -5.17 -9.69 -8.05
N THR A 317 -4.93 -8.50 -7.50
CA THR A 317 -5.46 -7.24 -8.04
C THR A 317 -4.81 -6.90 -9.38
N ILE A 318 -5.65 -6.60 -10.37
CA ILE A 318 -5.22 -6.09 -11.67
C ILE A 318 -5.19 -4.54 -11.67
N PRO A 319 -4.39 -3.89 -12.54
CA PRO A 319 -4.28 -2.44 -12.60
C PRO A 319 -5.62 -1.70 -12.67
N GLU A 320 -6.58 -2.24 -13.44
CA GLU A 320 -7.92 -1.68 -13.58
C GLU A 320 -8.67 -1.69 -12.25
N SER A 321 -8.66 -2.82 -11.53
CA SER A 321 -9.29 -2.96 -10.21
C SER A 321 -8.65 -2.02 -9.17
N TRP A 322 -7.36 -1.72 -9.32
CA TRP A 322 -6.59 -0.84 -8.45
C TRP A 322 -6.94 0.63 -8.66
N ALA A 323 -7.08 1.04 -9.93
CA ALA A 323 -7.58 2.36 -10.31
C ALA A 323 -9.03 2.56 -9.83
N ASP A 324 -9.90 1.56 -10.05
CA ASP A 324 -11.29 1.58 -9.59
C ASP A 324 -11.41 1.71 -8.06
N HIS A 325 -10.57 1.01 -7.31
CA HIS A 325 -10.54 1.12 -5.85
C HIS A 325 -10.23 2.54 -5.40
N SER A 326 -9.16 3.13 -5.95
CA SER A 326 -8.73 4.50 -5.66
C SER A 326 -9.84 5.50 -6.01
N ASN A 327 -10.45 5.34 -7.18
CA ASN A 327 -11.54 6.18 -7.64
C ASN A 327 -12.77 6.07 -6.72
N ARG A 328 -13.16 4.87 -6.28
CA ARG A 328 -14.28 4.67 -5.34
C ARG A 328 -14.04 5.38 -4.00
N ILE A 329 -12.83 5.32 -3.48
CA ILE A 329 -12.45 6.03 -2.24
C ILE A 329 -12.59 7.54 -2.43
N ILE A 330 -12.10 8.08 -3.56
CA ILE A 330 -12.23 9.51 -3.89
C ILE A 330 -13.71 9.92 -4.02
N GLN A 331 -14.53 9.12 -4.69
CA GLN A 331 -15.97 9.40 -4.84
C GLN A 331 -16.70 9.40 -3.50
N ARG A 332 -16.37 8.43 -2.62
CA ARG A 332 -16.91 8.39 -1.25
C ARG A 332 -16.50 9.64 -0.47
N SER A 333 -15.22 10.01 -0.52
CA SER A 333 -14.68 11.22 0.12
C SER A 333 -15.40 12.48 -0.35
N SER A 334 -15.54 12.65 -1.67
CA SER A 334 -16.28 13.76 -2.30
C SER A 334 -17.75 13.82 -1.85
N THR A 335 -18.40 12.67 -1.71
CA THR A 335 -19.78 12.57 -1.23
C THR A 335 -19.90 13.02 0.23
N GLU A 336 -19.00 12.57 1.09
CA GLU A 336 -18.99 12.98 2.52
C GLU A 336 -18.66 14.46 2.68
N ARG A 337 -17.76 15.03 1.86
CA ARG A 337 -17.51 16.48 1.85
C ARG A 337 -18.73 17.28 1.41
N SER A 338 -19.47 16.81 0.41
CA SER A 338 -20.70 17.47 -0.06
C SER A 338 -21.78 17.48 1.01
N LYS A 339 -22.00 16.35 1.70
CA LYS A 339 -22.92 16.25 2.84
C LYS A 339 -22.51 17.19 3.98
N SER A 340 -21.22 17.22 4.31
CA SER A 340 -20.67 18.12 5.33
C SER A 340 -20.91 19.58 4.98
N SER A 341 -20.59 20.00 3.76
CA SER A 341 -20.80 21.38 3.30
C SER A 341 -22.27 21.80 3.40
N GLN A 342 -23.21 20.93 3.02
CA GLN A 342 -24.64 21.21 3.16
C GLN A 342 -25.04 21.36 4.63
N LEU A 343 -24.57 20.44 5.48
CA LEU A 343 -24.89 20.45 6.90
C LEU A 343 -24.35 21.70 7.62
N ARG A 344 -23.20 22.23 7.18
CA ARG A 344 -22.67 23.51 7.67
C ARG A 344 -23.61 24.67 7.36
N SER A 345 -24.03 24.80 6.10
CA SER A 345 -25.00 25.83 5.69
C SER A 345 -26.33 25.72 6.44
N ASP A 346 -26.87 24.50 6.58
CA ASP A 346 -28.11 24.26 7.31
C ASP A 346 -27.98 24.62 8.81
N SER A 347 -26.82 24.34 9.40
CA SER A 347 -26.53 24.65 10.80
C SER A 347 -26.43 26.16 11.03
N ASP A 348 -25.76 26.89 10.13
CA ASP A 348 -25.65 28.35 10.21
C ASP A 348 -27.03 29.01 10.06
N ASN A 349 -27.88 28.52 9.15
CA ASN A 349 -29.26 28.97 9.01
C ASN A 349 -30.06 28.71 10.30
N CYS A 350 -29.94 27.51 10.87
CA CYS A 350 -30.62 27.17 12.13
C CYS A 350 -30.19 28.07 13.30
N ILE A 351 -28.89 28.38 13.41
CA ILE A 351 -28.37 29.31 14.43
C ILE A 351 -28.99 30.69 14.25
N ASN A 352 -29.00 31.22 13.04
CA ASN A 352 -29.57 32.54 12.75
C ASN A 352 -31.09 32.58 13.01
N ASP A 353 -31.81 31.55 12.59
CA ASP A 353 -33.26 31.43 12.83
C ASP A 353 -33.58 31.35 14.32
N CYS A 354 -32.82 30.56 15.08
CA CYS A 354 -32.97 30.50 16.54
C CYS A 354 -32.68 31.85 17.20
N ALA A 355 -31.61 32.53 16.81
CA ALA A 355 -31.27 33.85 17.33
C ALA A 355 -32.39 34.87 17.10
N ASN A 356 -32.96 34.90 15.89
CA ASN A 356 -34.07 35.79 15.55
C ASN A 356 -35.33 35.48 16.36
N ARG A 357 -35.68 34.19 16.53
CA ARG A 357 -36.84 33.76 17.32
C ARG A 357 -36.69 34.15 18.79
N ILE A 358 -35.53 33.91 19.38
CA ILE A 358 -35.22 34.28 20.77
C ILE A 358 -35.30 35.80 20.94
N TRP A 359 -34.69 36.56 20.04
CA TRP A 359 -34.70 38.02 20.09
C TRP A 359 -36.12 38.61 20.02
N ASN A 360 -36.96 38.08 19.12
CA ASN A 360 -38.36 38.49 19.02
C ASN A 360 -39.16 38.16 20.29
N ALA A 361 -38.97 36.97 20.87
CA ALA A 361 -39.64 36.56 22.09
C ALA A 361 -39.24 37.44 23.28
N TRP A 362 -37.95 37.73 23.43
CA TRP A 362 -37.39 38.62 24.46
C TRP A 362 -37.92 40.05 24.35
N ASN A 363 -38.00 40.62 23.14
CA ASN A 363 -38.58 41.95 22.95
C ASN A 363 -40.07 41.98 23.33
N TYR A 364 -40.79 40.92 23.00
CA TYR A 364 -42.21 40.83 23.30
C TYR A 364 -42.46 40.75 24.81
N SER A 365 -41.72 39.91 25.54
CA SER A 365 -41.82 39.78 27.00
C SER A 365 -41.41 41.06 27.71
N ASN A 366 -40.32 41.72 27.31
CA ASN A 366 -39.91 43.00 27.88
C ASN A 366 -40.94 44.10 27.63
N SER A 367 -41.52 44.16 26.43
CA SER A 367 -42.57 45.13 26.12
C SER A 367 -43.83 44.89 26.97
N ALA A 368 -44.17 43.63 27.26
CA ALA A 368 -45.29 43.29 28.14
C ALA A 368 -44.98 43.64 29.61
N LEU A 369 -43.77 43.34 30.08
CA LEU A 369 -43.32 43.69 31.44
C LEU A 369 -43.25 45.20 31.66
N ALA A 370 -42.74 45.97 30.68
CA ALA A 370 -42.67 47.43 30.75
C ALA A 370 -44.07 48.05 30.84
N ARG A 371 -45.02 47.58 30.01
CA ARG A 371 -46.43 48.00 30.10
C ARG A 371 -47.02 47.71 31.48
N ARG A 372 -46.82 46.50 31.99
CA ARG A 372 -47.34 46.12 33.32
C ARG A 372 -46.72 46.95 34.45
N THR A 373 -45.44 47.29 34.33
CA THR A 373 -44.75 48.15 35.30
C THR A 373 -45.35 49.56 35.31
N ASN A 374 -45.65 50.13 34.13
CA ASN A 374 -46.29 51.44 34.02
C ASN A 374 -47.70 51.44 34.62
N GLU A 375 -48.51 50.41 34.35
CA GLU A 375 -49.85 50.26 34.94
C GLU A 375 -49.80 50.25 36.48
N ILE A 376 -48.87 49.47 37.05
CA ILE A 376 -48.68 49.37 38.51
C ILE A 376 -48.20 50.72 39.08
N LEU A 377 -47.28 51.39 38.41
CA LEU A 377 -46.77 52.70 38.84
C LEU A 377 -47.89 53.76 38.82
N GLU A 378 -48.72 53.76 37.79
CA GLU A 378 -49.86 54.67 37.68
C GLU A 378 -50.89 54.41 38.79
N ALA A 379 -51.22 53.14 39.06
CA ALA A 379 -52.12 52.75 40.14
C ALA A 379 -51.58 53.18 41.51
N LYS A 380 -50.29 52.95 41.78
CA LYS A 380 -49.61 53.41 43.00
C LYS A 380 -49.68 54.92 43.16
N ASN A 381 -49.35 55.68 42.11
CA ASN A 381 -49.38 57.15 42.15
C ASN A 381 -50.78 57.68 42.45
N LYS A 382 -51.82 57.10 41.83
CA LYS A 382 -53.22 57.44 42.12
C LYS A 382 -53.57 57.16 43.59
N LEU A 383 -53.21 55.99 44.12
CA LEU A 383 -53.45 55.65 45.52
C LEU A 383 -52.72 56.59 46.49
N GLN A 384 -51.47 56.96 46.21
CA GLN A 384 -50.71 57.91 47.01
C GLN A 384 -51.35 59.31 47.00
N MET A 385 -51.82 59.77 45.83
CA MET A 385 -52.55 61.04 45.74
C MET A 385 -53.86 61.02 46.54
N HIS A 386 -54.61 59.92 46.49
CA HIS A 386 -55.83 59.77 47.28
C HIS A 386 -55.54 59.72 48.78
N LEU A 387 -54.49 59.01 49.20
CA LEU A 387 -54.06 58.97 50.60
C LEU A 387 -53.71 60.37 51.12
N HIS A 388 -53.00 61.18 50.32
CA HIS A 388 -52.67 62.55 50.67
C HIS A 388 -53.92 63.42 50.87
N LYS A 389 -54.89 63.33 49.94
CA LYS A 389 -56.17 64.06 50.05
C LYS A 389 -56.95 63.68 51.31
N VAL A 390 -57.08 62.38 51.60
CA VAL A 390 -57.81 61.91 52.79
C VAL A 390 -57.10 62.34 54.08
N SER A 391 -55.77 62.31 54.11
CA SER A 391 -54.99 62.77 55.28
C SER A 391 -55.21 64.25 55.55
N ILE A 392 -55.24 65.09 54.51
CA ILE A 392 -55.57 66.50 54.61
C ILE A 392 -57.00 66.70 55.15
N MET A 393 -57.99 65.99 54.61
CA MET A 393 -59.38 66.10 55.08
C MET A 393 -59.53 65.71 56.55
N LYS A 394 -58.81 64.68 57.02
CA LYS A 394 -58.80 64.29 58.44
C LYS A 394 -58.21 65.38 59.34
N LEU A 395 -57.17 66.09 58.87
CA LEU A 395 -56.59 67.22 59.59
C LEU A 395 -57.52 68.44 59.69
N PHE A 396 -58.40 68.64 58.70
CA PHE A 396 -59.40 69.72 58.72
C PHE A 396 -60.71 69.35 59.43
N SER A 397 -60.94 68.06 59.71
CA SER A 397 -62.15 67.55 60.36
C SER A 397 -61.92 67.15 61.83
N SER A 398 -60.69 67.30 62.34
CA SER A 398 -60.32 67.22 63.75
C SER A 398 -60.04 68.62 64.27
#